data_AF-A0A124IWM7-F1
#
_entry.id   AF-A0A124IWM7-F1
#
_cell.length_a   1.000
_cell.length_b   1.000
_cell.length_c   1.000
_cell.angle_alpha   90.00
_cell.angle_beta   90.00
_cell.angle_gamma   90.00
#
_symmetry.space_group_name_H-M   'P 1'
#
loop_
_entity.id
_entity.type
_entity.pdbx_description
1 polymer ?
#
loop_
_entity_poly.entity_id
_entity_poly.type
_entity_poly.pdbx_seq_one_letter_code
_entity_poly.pdbx_strand_id
1 'polypeptide(L)'
;MKKCLALLLGLSLCLPAISTTTYAKSNDIRVNVEGESVEFDQPPVIFDGRTLVPIRAVCEKIGATIKWDVGTRTTTVSKGNKTLSLQIDSQQMQVSGGSPVQLDVPPQIYNGRTLLPIRAVVENLGYEVTWDAAKQILSIEQEGVIIVDELENTQAYGVDNWAQISSVHQFPYKGEGLAYAYADNNQLKITTPGTTLTLQVKYPILGDVISDDDGNFYVIWGKANETEDATIETVFISKYSPEGQELKTTGFVGKSTPWRDADSAKTKVPFAHGNSVSVIADGILVNYHSKRRYDGHQSDNVIAVKISDMSPYSLPNDTYSGHSFNQSLIYSKKLSGFLFASHGDAYARGFRVNNSSGKYGDDSEILFHFYLEANANYDMYIVNKTFAQLGGLAETSKGVALVGASAKSISEQAKSEKQNLFVQIFDPQAGQVSESMFTGGEVRSGALSTDINDSNNSPLEKVTDYGVHWLTHYNDTDVIAPQVVSADERIVILWSTDEDTFYMVLSEEGTVITPATSLGGLPLNSFERPVYYDGAVYWAAAKNGRLKIMSVRP
;
A
#
# COMPACT_ATOMS: atom_id res chain seq x y z
N MET A 1 -15.59 -97.12 -40.71
CA MET A 1 -14.81 -96.66 -39.54
C MET A 1 -15.52 -95.46 -38.93
N LYS A 2 -15.71 -95.50 -37.60
CA LYS A 2 -16.41 -94.47 -36.79
C LYS A 2 -15.56 -93.19 -36.64
N LYS A 3 -16.23 -92.06 -36.39
CA LYS A 3 -15.98 -90.97 -35.40
C LYS A 3 -16.23 -89.59 -36.04
N CYS A 4 -17.34 -88.91 -35.74
CA CYS A 4 -17.59 -88.07 -34.54
C CYS A 4 -16.73 -86.80 -34.52
N LEU A 5 -17.34 -85.63 -34.74
CA LEU A 5 -16.95 -84.41 -34.03
C LEU A 5 -18.18 -83.54 -33.78
N ALA A 6 -18.28 -83.07 -32.54
CA ALA A 6 -19.48 -82.62 -31.87
C ALA A 6 -19.73 -81.11 -32.00
N LEU A 7 -21.02 -80.77 -31.97
CA LEU A 7 -21.60 -79.45 -31.74
C LEU A 7 -21.18 -78.91 -30.37
N LEU A 8 -20.78 -77.64 -30.28
CA LEU A 8 -20.69 -76.88 -29.03
C LEU A 8 -21.31 -75.50 -29.23
N LEU A 9 -22.51 -75.31 -28.68
CA LEU A 9 -23.19 -74.03 -28.51
C LEU A 9 -22.42 -73.20 -27.47
N GLY A 10 -21.93 -72.03 -27.87
CA GLY A 10 -21.42 -71.00 -26.96
C GLY A 10 -22.49 -69.95 -26.69
N LEU A 11 -23.11 -69.99 -25.51
CA LEU A 11 -24.00 -68.93 -25.01
C LEU A 11 -23.12 -67.81 -24.43
N SER A 12 -23.02 -66.68 -25.13
CA SER A 12 -22.30 -65.50 -24.65
C SER A 12 -23.16 -64.75 -23.61
N LEU A 13 -22.82 -64.90 -22.32
CA LEU A 13 -23.34 -64.05 -21.26
C LEU A 13 -22.64 -62.68 -21.32
N CYS A 14 -23.37 -61.66 -21.75
CA CYS A 14 -22.94 -60.26 -21.66
C CYS A 14 -23.24 -59.75 -20.24
N LEU A 15 -22.24 -59.73 -19.36
CA LEU A 15 -22.32 -59.07 -18.05
C LEU A 15 -22.07 -57.56 -18.24
N PRO A 16 -22.91 -56.66 -17.72
CA PRO A 16 -22.60 -55.24 -17.71
C PRO A 16 -21.39 -54.97 -16.82
N ALA A 17 -20.39 -54.28 -17.36
CA ALA A 17 -19.26 -53.80 -16.59
C ALA A 17 -19.76 -52.76 -15.57
N ILE A 18 -19.69 -53.11 -14.29
CA ILE A 18 -19.91 -52.18 -13.18
C ILE A 18 -18.64 -51.32 -13.10
N SER A 19 -18.70 -50.09 -13.59
CA SER A 19 -17.64 -49.11 -13.37
C SER A 19 -17.59 -48.79 -11.88
N THR A 20 -16.59 -49.32 -11.18
CA THR A 20 -16.31 -48.95 -9.80
C THR A 20 -15.65 -47.58 -9.79
N THR A 21 -16.34 -46.57 -9.25
CA THR A 21 -15.74 -45.27 -8.91
C THR A 21 -14.66 -45.49 -7.86
N THR A 22 -13.40 -45.33 -8.25
CA THR A 22 -12.25 -45.42 -7.34
C THR A 22 -11.90 -44.03 -6.82
N TYR A 23 -12.01 -43.84 -5.50
CA TYR A 23 -11.42 -42.69 -4.83
C TYR A 23 -9.93 -42.99 -4.58
N ALA A 24 -9.03 -42.22 -5.17
CA ALA A 24 -7.63 -42.25 -4.78
C ALA A 24 -7.47 -41.44 -3.49
N LYS A 25 -7.13 -42.13 -2.39
CA LYS A 25 -6.78 -41.47 -1.12
C LYS A 25 -5.39 -40.87 -1.27
N SER A 26 -5.30 -39.62 -1.73
CA SER A 26 -4.04 -38.87 -1.71
C SER A 26 -3.87 -38.24 -0.32
N ASN A 27 -2.99 -38.80 0.51
CA ASN A 27 -2.75 -38.29 1.85
C ASN A 27 -1.92 -36.98 1.87
N ASP A 28 -1.55 -36.41 0.71
CA ASP A 28 -0.56 -35.31 0.63
C ASP A 28 -1.01 -34.09 -0.20
N ILE A 29 -2.29 -33.97 -0.58
CA ILE A 29 -2.76 -32.75 -1.25
C ILE A 29 -2.80 -31.62 -0.24
N ARG A 30 -1.92 -30.64 -0.43
CA ARG A 30 -1.93 -29.39 0.33
C ARG A 30 -2.69 -28.34 -0.47
N VAL A 31 -3.56 -27.59 0.19
CA VAL A 31 -4.25 -26.46 -0.42
C VAL A 31 -3.75 -25.20 0.27
N ASN A 32 -3.23 -24.28 -0.53
CA ASN A 32 -2.85 -22.95 -0.09
C ASN A 32 -3.88 -21.95 -0.63
N VAL A 33 -4.35 -21.06 0.22
CA VAL A 33 -5.24 -19.95 -0.15
C VAL A 33 -4.54 -18.66 0.22
N GLU A 34 -4.28 -17.79 -0.76
CA GLU A 34 -3.56 -16.52 -0.55
C GLU A 34 -2.21 -16.77 0.18
N GLY A 35 -1.57 -17.91 -0.12
CA GLY A 35 -0.30 -18.34 0.47
C GLY A 35 -0.36 -19.02 1.82
N GLU A 36 -1.51 -19.05 2.45
CA GLU A 36 -1.68 -19.73 3.72
C GLU A 36 -2.15 -21.16 3.50
N SER A 37 -1.49 -22.11 4.17
CA SER A 37 -1.93 -23.51 4.18
C SER A 37 -3.30 -23.64 4.85
N VAL A 38 -4.21 -24.37 4.22
CA VAL A 38 -5.54 -24.66 4.75
C VAL A 38 -5.54 -26.04 5.39
N GLU A 39 -5.87 -26.09 6.67
CA GLU A 39 -6.07 -27.33 7.40
C GLU A 39 -7.49 -27.86 7.17
N PHE A 40 -7.60 -29.17 6.90
CA PHE A 40 -8.89 -29.82 6.68
C PHE A 40 -9.11 -30.95 7.67
N ASP A 41 -10.31 -31.02 8.23
CA ASP A 41 -10.76 -32.15 9.04
C ASP A 41 -11.05 -33.41 8.20
N GLN A 42 -11.30 -33.21 6.90
CA GLN A 42 -11.38 -34.24 5.87
C GLN A 42 -10.41 -33.86 4.74
N PRO A 43 -9.33 -34.64 4.49
CA PRO A 43 -8.40 -34.32 3.42
C PRO A 43 -9.09 -34.16 2.06
N PRO A 44 -8.59 -33.27 1.19
CA PRO A 44 -8.97 -33.21 -0.22
C PRO A 44 -8.91 -34.58 -0.89
N VAL A 45 -9.79 -34.82 -1.87
CA VAL A 45 -9.79 -36.06 -2.64
C VAL A 45 -9.69 -35.76 -4.13
N ILE A 46 -9.06 -36.65 -4.89
CA ILE A 46 -9.15 -36.63 -6.34
C ILE A 46 -10.25 -37.60 -6.76
N PHE A 47 -11.23 -37.09 -7.49
CA PHE A 47 -12.29 -37.87 -8.11
C PHE A 47 -12.36 -37.50 -9.59
N ASP A 48 -12.21 -38.50 -10.45
CA ASP A 48 -12.20 -38.35 -11.91
C ASP A 48 -11.27 -37.23 -12.43
N GLY A 49 -10.04 -37.17 -11.88
CA GLY A 49 -9.04 -36.18 -12.27
C GLY A 49 -9.36 -34.74 -11.83
N ARG A 50 -10.27 -34.56 -10.87
CA ARG A 50 -10.58 -33.27 -10.25
C ARG A 50 -10.39 -33.33 -8.75
N THR A 51 -9.86 -32.25 -8.17
CA THR A 51 -9.72 -32.11 -6.72
C THR A 51 -11.04 -31.62 -6.14
N LEU A 52 -11.58 -32.38 -5.19
CA LEU A 52 -12.71 -31.96 -4.37
C LEU A 52 -12.23 -31.70 -2.94
N VAL A 53 -12.67 -30.60 -2.36
CA VAL A 53 -12.27 -30.18 -1.01
C VAL A 53 -13.49 -29.94 -0.13
N PRO A 54 -13.39 -30.13 1.20
CA PRO A 54 -14.37 -29.59 2.13
C PRO A 54 -14.38 -28.06 2.04
N ILE A 55 -15.32 -27.54 1.27
CA ILE A 55 -15.26 -26.16 0.78
C ILE A 55 -15.33 -25.09 1.89
N ARG A 56 -15.86 -25.45 3.08
CA ARG A 56 -16.00 -24.52 4.21
C ARG A 56 -14.65 -23.90 4.61
N ALA A 57 -13.61 -24.72 4.74
CA ALA A 57 -12.29 -24.24 5.18
C ALA A 57 -11.68 -23.25 4.17
N VAL A 58 -11.91 -23.45 2.87
CA VAL A 58 -11.51 -22.49 1.84
C VAL A 58 -12.38 -21.23 1.90
N CYS A 59 -13.71 -21.36 2.05
CA CYS A 59 -14.62 -20.23 2.13
C CYS A 59 -14.26 -19.28 3.27
N GLU A 60 -13.92 -19.82 4.44
CA GLU A 60 -13.50 -19.02 5.60
C GLU A 60 -12.26 -18.18 5.27
N LYS A 61 -11.26 -18.76 4.59
CA LYS A 61 -10.03 -18.05 4.18
C LYS A 61 -10.29 -16.96 3.14
N ILE A 62 -11.23 -17.16 2.22
CA ILE A 62 -11.59 -16.14 1.22
C ILE A 62 -12.73 -15.23 1.67
N GLY A 63 -13.17 -15.27 2.94
CA GLY A 63 -14.27 -14.43 3.44
C GLY A 63 -15.63 -14.70 2.77
N ALA A 64 -15.83 -15.90 2.23
CA ALA A 64 -17.11 -16.35 1.68
C ALA A 64 -17.96 -17.02 2.77
N THR A 65 -19.27 -16.87 2.67
CA THR A 65 -20.23 -17.56 3.53
C THR A 65 -20.74 -18.83 2.87
N ILE A 66 -21.06 -19.84 3.68
CA ILE A 66 -21.57 -21.13 3.19
C ILE A 66 -22.82 -21.55 3.94
N LYS A 67 -23.82 -22.04 3.19
CA LYS A 67 -25.07 -22.60 3.72
C LYS A 67 -25.32 -23.98 3.12
N TRP A 68 -25.84 -24.89 3.93
CA TRP A 68 -26.24 -26.24 3.52
C TRP A 68 -27.73 -26.41 3.76
N ASP A 69 -28.46 -26.81 2.70
CA ASP A 69 -29.86 -27.20 2.77
C ASP A 69 -29.97 -28.73 2.74
N VAL A 70 -30.46 -29.30 3.83
CA VAL A 70 -30.62 -30.75 3.98
C VAL A 70 -31.76 -31.28 3.10
N GLY A 71 -32.84 -30.52 2.92
CA GLY A 71 -34.02 -30.93 2.18
C GLY A 71 -33.77 -31.06 0.69
N THR A 72 -33.01 -30.12 0.11
CA THR A 72 -32.67 -30.13 -1.32
C THR A 72 -31.31 -30.76 -1.61
N ARG A 73 -30.52 -31.08 -0.58
CA ARG A 73 -29.12 -31.51 -0.68
C ARG A 73 -28.27 -30.48 -1.44
N THR A 74 -28.37 -29.22 -1.06
CA THR A 74 -27.75 -28.10 -1.79
C THR A 74 -26.80 -27.31 -0.91
N THR A 75 -25.59 -27.04 -1.43
CA THR A 75 -24.64 -26.09 -0.86
C THR A 75 -24.75 -24.77 -1.57
N THR A 76 -24.93 -23.68 -0.81
CA THR A 76 -24.89 -22.30 -1.32
C THR A 76 -23.63 -21.61 -0.79
N VAL A 77 -22.82 -21.05 -1.69
CA VAL A 77 -21.62 -20.27 -1.36
C VAL A 77 -21.84 -18.84 -1.82
N SER A 78 -21.65 -17.86 -0.92
CA SER A 78 -21.87 -16.44 -1.23
C SER A 78 -20.66 -15.59 -0.84
N LYS A 79 -20.19 -14.76 -1.77
CA LYS A 79 -19.12 -13.78 -1.57
C LYS A 79 -19.47 -12.48 -2.28
N GLY A 80 -19.54 -11.37 -1.55
CA GLY A 80 -19.99 -10.08 -2.08
C GLY A 80 -21.40 -10.21 -2.70
N ASN A 81 -21.53 -9.84 -3.97
CA ASN A 81 -22.78 -9.94 -4.74
C ASN A 81 -22.94 -11.26 -5.51
N LYS A 82 -21.96 -12.18 -5.45
CA LYS A 82 -22.01 -13.47 -6.13
C LYS A 82 -22.51 -14.57 -5.20
N THR A 83 -23.44 -15.38 -5.69
CA THR A 83 -23.94 -16.59 -5.02
C THR A 83 -23.91 -17.77 -5.96
N LEU A 84 -23.30 -18.86 -5.52
CA LEU A 84 -23.21 -20.14 -6.21
C LEU A 84 -24.08 -21.17 -5.49
N SER A 85 -24.85 -21.96 -6.23
CA SER A 85 -25.66 -23.05 -5.67
C SER A 85 -25.34 -24.36 -6.37
N LEU A 86 -24.91 -25.34 -5.56
CA LEU A 86 -24.44 -26.64 -6.00
C LEU A 86 -25.23 -27.75 -5.30
N GLN A 87 -25.98 -28.53 -6.07
CA GLN A 87 -26.71 -29.69 -5.54
C GLN A 87 -25.81 -30.95 -5.60
N ILE A 88 -25.84 -31.76 -4.54
CA ILE A 88 -25.12 -33.05 -4.53
C ILE A 88 -25.57 -33.92 -5.71
N ASP A 89 -24.62 -34.60 -6.34
CA ASP A 89 -24.81 -35.48 -7.50
C ASP A 89 -25.26 -34.77 -8.79
N SER A 90 -25.44 -33.44 -8.78
CA SER A 90 -25.72 -32.65 -9.97
C SER A 90 -24.43 -32.14 -10.61
N GLN A 91 -24.32 -32.27 -11.94
CA GLN A 91 -23.24 -31.63 -12.70
C GLN A 91 -23.56 -30.19 -13.13
N GLN A 92 -24.60 -29.56 -12.58
CA GLN A 92 -24.89 -28.15 -12.83
C GLN A 92 -24.76 -27.33 -11.56
N MET A 93 -23.99 -26.25 -11.66
CA MET A 93 -23.90 -25.19 -10.66
C MET A 93 -24.68 -23.97 -11.14
N GLN A 94 -25.53 -23.42 -10.27
CA GLN A 94 -26.24 -22.17 -10.53
C GLN A 94 -25.39 -20.99 -10.07
N VAL A 95 -25.34 -19.92 -10.87
CA VAL A 95 -24.61 -18.68 -10.56
C VAL A 95 -25.60 -17.52 -10.58
N SER A 96 -25.64 -16.74 -9.50
CA SER A 96 -26.56 -15.60 -9.38
C SER A 96 -26.32 -14.58 -10.50
N GLY A 97 -27.38 -14.27 -11.27
CA GLY A 97 -27.31 -13.29 -12.36
C GLY A 97 -26.63 -13.79 -13.65
N GLY A 98 -26.34 -15.09 -13.76
CA GLY A 98 -25.71 -15.68 -14.94
C GLY A 98 -26.34 -17.01 -15.37
N SER A 99 -25.79 -17.59 -16.44
CA SER A 99 -26.18 -18.93 -16.91
C SER A 99 -25.61 -20.02 -15.99
N PRO A 100 -26.28 -21.18 -15.87
CA PRO A 100 -25.73 -22.33 -15.14
C PRO A 100 -24.39 -22.78 -15.73
N VAL A 101 -23.47 -23.18 -14.86
CA VAL A 101 -22.14 -23.70 -15.21
C VAL A 101 -22.16 -25.23 -15.14
N GLN A 102 -21.70 -25.89 -16.20
CA GLN A 102 -21.51 -27.33 -16.22
C GLN A 102 -20.23 -27.69 -15.44
N LEU A 103 -20.37 -28.61 -14.49
CA LEU A 103 -19.28 -29.15 -13.68
C LEU A 103 -18.70 -30.40 -14.34
N ASP A 104 -17.37 -30.52 -14.31
CA ASP A 104 -16.68 -31.73 -14.74
C ASP A 104 -17.03 -32.92 -13.84
N VAL A 105 -17.09 -32.68 -12.53
CA VAL A 105 -17.49 -33.66 -11.52
C VAL A 105 -18.55 -33.06 -10.59
N PRO A 106 -19.58 -33.84 -10.21
CA PRO A 106 -20.61 -33.34 -9.31
C PRO A 106 -20.07 -33.16 -7.88
N PRO A 107 -20.67 -32.27 -7.08
CA PRO A 107 -20.46 -32.24 -5.63
C PRO A 107 -20.76 -33.60 -5.00
N GLN A 108 -19.99 -33.98 -3.99
CA GLN A 108 -20.09 -35.29 -3.34
C GLN A 108 -20.23 -35.15 -1.82
N ILE A 109 -20.87 -36.12 -1.19
CA ILE A 109 -20.76 -36.32 0.26
C ILE A 109 -19.78 -37.47 0.49
N TYR A 110 -18.67 -37.19 1.17
CA TYR A 110 -17.66 -38.17 1.52
C TYR A 110 -17.30 -38.05 2.99
N ASN A 111 -17.37 -39.16 3.73
CA ASN A 111 -17.17 -39.21 5.19
C ASN A 111 -17.98 -38.16 5.98
N GLY A 112 -19.23 -37.88 5.57
CA GLY A 112 -20.08 -36.90 6.23
C GLY A 112 -19.65 -35.44 6.03
N ARG A 113 -18.80 -35.16 5.04
CA ARG A 113 -18.45 -33.81 4.58
C ARG A 113 -18.94 -33.61 3.16
N THR A 114 -19.35 -32.39 2.85
CA THR A 114 -19.65 -31.98 1.49
C THR A 114 -18.36 -31.52 0.82
N LEU A 115 -17.98 -32.21 -0.25
CA LEU A 115 -16.80 -31.91 -1.04
C LEU A 115 -17.24 -31.33 -2.39
N LEU A 116 -16.68 -30.17 -2.75
CA LEU A 116 -17.00 -29.47 -3.99
C LEU A 116 -15.79 -29.47 -4.93
N PRO A 117 -16.00 -29.51 -6.26
CA PRO A 117 -14.93 -29.30 -7.24
C PRO A 117 -14.33 -27.91 -7.06
N ILE A 118 -13.13 -27.84 -6.49
CA ILE A 118 -12.59 -26.59 -5.93
C ILE A 118 -12.45 -25.50 -6.99
N ARG A 119 -11.87 -25.85 -8.14
CA ARG A 119 -11.65 -24.95 -9.27
C ARG A 119 -12.95 -24.26 -9.72
N ALA A 120 -13.99 -25.05 -9.99
CA ALA A 120 -15.27 -24.53 -10.48
C ALA A 120 -15.89 -23.52 -9.50
N VAL A 121 -15.76 -23.78 -8.19
CA VAL A 121 -16.28 -22.87 -7.16
C VAL A 121 -15.47 -21.58 -7.12
N VAL A 122 -14.14 -21.65 -6.97
CA VAL A 122 -13.33 -20.44 -6.70
C VAL A 122 -13.12 -19.57 -7.93
N GLU A 123 -13.03 -20.14 -9.14
CA GLU A 123 -12.98 -19.36 -10.39
C GLU A 123 -14.25 -18.53 -10.59
N ASN A 124 -15.43 -19.08 -10.26
CA ASN A 124 -16.67 -18.32 -10.33
C ASN A 124 -16.76 -17.23 -9.23
N LEU A 125 -15.92 -17.30 -8.19
CA LEU A 125 -15.74 -16.28 -7.17
C LEU A 125 -14.60 -15.29 -7.47
N GLY A 126 -13.92 -15.41 -8.62
CA GLY A 126 -12.84 -14.51 -9.07
C GLY A 126 -11.44 -14.89 -8.57
N TYR A 127 -11.17 -16.18 -8.45
CA TYR A 127 -9.88 -16.73 -8.02
C TYR A 127 -9.34 -17.71 -9.06
N GLU A 128 -8.03 -17.74 -9.24
CA GLU A 128 -7.34 -18.72 -10.06
C GLU A 128 -6.85 -19.90 -9.24
N VAL A 129 -6.77 -21.07 -9.89
CA VAL A 129 -6.24 -22.29 -9.27
C VAL A 129 -5.05 -22.81 -10.05
N THR A 130 -3.87 -22.83 -9.40
CA THR A 130 -2.67 -23.46 -9.93
C THR A 130 -2.38 -24.78 -9.21
N TRP A 131 -1.77 -25.73 -9.93
CA TRP A 131 -1.43 -27.05 -9.42
C TRP A 131 0.05 -27.34 -9.64
N ASP A 132 0.80 -27.47 -8.54
CA ASP A 132 2.17 -28.00 -8.55
C ASP A 132 2.11 -29.52 -8.35
N ALA A 133 2.22 -30.26 -9.45
CA ALA A 133 2.18 -31.71 -9.42
C ALA A 133 3.37 -32.35 -8.68
N ALA A 134 4.54 -31.70 -8.68
CA ALA A 134 5.73 -32.23 -8.02
C ALA A 134 5.61 -32.12 -6.49
N LYS A 135 5.01 -31.04 -6.00
CA LYS A 135 4.80 -30.80 -4.57
C LYS A 135 3.42 -31.24 -4.05
N GLN A 136 2.51 -31.62 -4.95
CA GLN A 136 1.09 -31.88 -4.65
C GLN A 136 0.40 -30.69 -3.97
N ILE A 137 0.72 -29.47 -4.42
CA ILE A 137 0.17 -28.22 -3.88
C ILE A 137 -0.84 -27.63 -4.86
N LEU A 138 -2.05 -27.39 -4.38
CA LEU A 138 -3.07 -26.61 -5.05
C LEU A 138 -3.05 -25.19 -4.45
N SER A 139 -2.73 -24.18 -5.25
CA SER A 139 -2.74 -22.78 -4.80
C SER A 139 -3.95 -22.06 -5.37
N ILE A 140 -4.67 -21.36 -4.51
CA ILE A 140 -5.84 -20.53 -4.82
C ILE A 140 -5.45 -19.09 -4.54
N GLU A 141 -5.44 -18.27 -5.58
CA GLU A 141 -5.05 -16.87 -5.53
C GLU A 141 -6.14 -16.05 -6.20
N GLN A 142 -6.43 -14.85 -5.70
CA GLN A 142 -7.33 -13.96 -6.41
C GLN A 142 -6.80 -13.66 -7.82
N GLU A 143 -7.69 -13.56 -8.81
CA GLU A 143 -7.31 -13.16 -10.16
C GLU A 143 -6.49 -11.86 -10.15
N GLY A 144 -5.40 -11.83 -10.93
CA GLY A 144 -4.52 -10.66 -11.04
C GLY A 144 -3.46 -10.50 -9.95
N VAL A 145 -3.25 -11.50 -9.09
CA VAL A 145 -2.13 -11.53 -8.13
C VAL A 145 -0.83 -11.91 -8.82
N ILE A 146 0.23 -11.14 -8.56
CA ILE A 146 1.59 -11.38 -9.04
C ILE A 146 2.42 -11.94 -7.88
N ILE A 147 3.01 -13.13 -8.07
CA ILE A 147 3.88 -13.75 -7.08
C ILE A 147 5.33 -13.30 -7.29
N VAL A 148 5.97 -12.81 -6.23
CA VAL A 148 7.33 -12.29 -6.21
C VAL A 148 8.05 -12.78 -4.95
N ASP A 149 9.19 -13.45 -5.11
CA ASP A 149 9.84 -14.20 -4.02
C ASP A 149 10.46 -13.29 -2.95
N GLU A 150 11.02 -12.13 -3.33
CA GLU A 150 11.74 -11.21 -2.42
C GLU A 150 10.98 -9.90 -2.17
N LEU A 151 9.64 -9.93 -2.21
CA LEU A 151 8.83 -8.72 -2.07
C LEU A 151 8.30 -8.52 -0.65
N GLU A 152 8.79 -7.46 -0.01
CA GLU A 152 8.37 -7.08 1.36
C GLU A 152 6.95 -6.53 1.41
N ASN A 153 6.35 -6.56 2.61
CA ASN A 153 5.00 -6.05 2.84
C ASN A 153 4.94 -4.53 2.71
N THR A 154 3.92 -4.01 2.02
CA THR A 154 3.70 -2.57 1.86
C THR A 154 2.73 -1.98 2.87
N GLN A 155 2.02 -2.82 3.64
CA GLN A 155 1.07 -2.41 4.67
C GLN A 155 1.77 -2.22 6.01
N ALA A 156 1.54 -1.09 6.67
CA ALA A 156 1.87 -0.88 8.08
C ALA A 156 0.81 -1.55 8.98
N TYR A 157 1.24 -2.22 10.06
CA TYR A 157 0.34 -2.95 10.96
C TYR A 157 0.15 -2.27 12.32
N GLY A 158 0.56 -1.01 12.45
CA GLY A 158 0.46 -0.26 13.69
C GLY A 158 0.79 1.21 13.48
N VAL A 159 0.55 2.00 14.53
CA VAL A 159 0.93 3.41 14.56
C VAL A 159 2.44 3.51 14.74
N ASP A 160 3.11 4.05 13.73
CA ASP A 160 4.55 4.27 13.75
C ASP A 160 4.88 5.67 13.22
N ASN A 161 5.90 6.30 13.80
CA ASN A 161 6.46 7.54 13.29
C ASN A 161 7.24 7.31 12.00
N TRP A 162 7.87 6.13 11.87
CA TRP A 162 8.75 5.78 10.77
C TRP A 162 7.95 5.27 9.58
N ALA A 163 7.95 6.03 8.48
CA ALA A 163 7.67 5.43 7.19
C ALA A 163 8.86 4.55 6.77
N GLN A 164 8.71 3.90 5.63
CA GLN A 164 9.78 3.16 4.98
C GLN A 164 9.70 3.36 3.48
N ILE A 165 10.70 2.89 2.76
CA ILE A 165 10.61 2.76 1.31
C ILE A 165 9.67 1.61 0.98
N SER A 166 8.69 1.88 0.12
CA SER A 166 7.83 0.82 -0.38
C SER A 166 8.63 -0.16 -1.24
N SER A 167 8.36 -1.46 -1.09
CA SER A 167 8.85 -2.50 -2.00
C SER A 167 8.20 -2.43 -3.39
N VAL A 168 7.11 -1.66 -3.52
CA VAL A 168 6.34 -1.44 -4.74
C VAL A 168 6.09 0.05 -4.92
N HIS A 169 6.71 0.65 -5.93
CA HIS A 169 6.52 2.05 -6.28
C HIS A 169 5.35 2.20 -7.24
N GLN A 170 4.53 3.23 -7.07
CA GLN A 170 3.34 3.44 -7.89
C GLN A 170 3.23 4.89 -8.36
N PHE A 171 2.90 5.08 -9.63
CA PHE A 171 2.89 6.41 -10.24
C PHE A 171 1.89 6.48 -11.40
N PRO A 172 1.36 7.69 -11.71
CA PRO A 172 0.57 7.89 -12.92
C PRO A 172 1.47 7.75 -14.16
N TYR A 173 0.95 7.11 -15.21
CA TYR A 173 1.68 6.92 -16.47
C TYR A 173 0.91 7.53 -17.63
N LYS A 174 1.46 8.60 -18.24
CA LYS A 174 1.01 9.21 -19.50
C LYS A 174 -0.49 9.52 -19.63
N GLY A 175 -1.21 9.66 -18.52
CA GLY A 175 -2.67 9.74 -18.54
C GLY A 175 -3.34 8.48 -19.11
N GLU A 176 -2.71 7.32 -18.98
CA GLU A 176 -3.21 6.00 -19.41
C GLU A 176 -3.61 5.13 -18.20
N GLY A 177 -3.14 5.46 -17.00
CA GLY A 177 -3.51 4.79 -15.75
C GLY A 177 -2.39 4.70 -14.74
N LEU A 178 -2.48 3.67 -13.90
CA LEU A 178 -1.46 3.28 -12.94
C LEU A 178 -0.31 2.56 -13.64
N ALA A 179 0.92 2.98 -13.36
CA ALA A 179 2.11 2.15 -13.48
C ALA A 179 2.66 1.81 -12.09
N TYR A 180 3.40 0.71 -12.01
CA TYR A 180 4.07 0.30 -10.78
C TYR A 180 5.40 -0.36 -11.08
N ALA A 181 6.31 -0.31 -10.11
CA ALA A 181 7.64 -0.89 -10.23
C ALA A 181 8.05 -1.61 -8.94
N TYR A 182 8.80 -2.69 -9.09
CA TYR A 182 9.32 -3.48 -7.97
C TYR A 182 10.62 -4.20 -8.36
N ALA A 183 11.48 -4.44 -7.38
CA ALA A 183 12.69 -5.22 -7.56
C ALA A 183 12.42 -6.71 -7.28
N ASP A 184 13.04 -7.58 -8.07
CA ASP A 184 12.94 -9.03 -7.97
C ASP A 184 14.20 -9.66 -8.56
N ASN A 185 14.96 -10.44 -7.78
CA ASN A 185 16.14 -11.17 -8.26
C ASN A 185 17.16 -10.28 -9.02
N ASN A 186 17.52 -9.13 -8.43
CA ASN A 186 18.42 -8.11 -9.02
C ASN A 186 17.93 -7.49 -10.34
N GLN A 187 16.63 -7.61 -10.64
CA GLN A 187 15.97 -6.96 -11.76
C GLN A 187 14.91 -5.99 -11.25
N LEU A 188 14.83 -4.80 -11.85
CA LEU A 188 13.75 -3.85 -11.64
C LEU A 188 12.69 -4.10 -12.72
N LYS A 189 11.49 -4.51 -12.31
CA LYS A 189 10.34 -4.61 -13.22
C LYS A 189 9.54 -3.32 -13.13
N ILE A 190 9.22 -2.74 -14.28
CA ILE A 190 8.36 -1.57 -14.39
C ILE A 190 7.18 -1.96 -15.28
N THR A 191 6.00 -2.07 -14.69
CA THR A 191 4.77 -2.41 -15.39
C THR A 191 3.96 -1.14 -15.63
N THR A 192 3.61 -0.92 -16.89
CA THR A 192 2.73 0.15 -17.38
C THR A 192 1.47 -0.46 -17.98
N PRO A 193 0.43 0.33 -18.26
CA PRO A 193 -0.67 -0.11 -19.10
C PRO A 193 -0.15 -0.71 -20.43
N GLY A 194 -0.30 -2.03 -20.59
CA GLY A 194 0.01 -2.74 -21.83
C GLY A 194 1.43 -3.33 -21.96
N THR A 195 2.40 -2.96 -21.12
CA THR A 195 3.76 -3.56 -21.18
C THR A 195 4.48 -3.60 -19.83
N THR A 196 5.41 -4.55 -19.69
CA THR A 196 6.34 -4.62 -18.57
C THR A 196 7.77 -4.57 -19.09
N LEU A 197 8.54 -3.63 -18.57
CA LEU A 197 9.97 -3.49 -18.82
C LEU A 197 10.75 -4.16 -17.69
N THR A 198 11.90 -4.72 -18.06
CA THR A 198 12.83 -5.32 -17.10
C THR A 198 14.17 -4.64 -17.26
N LEU A 199 14.63 -3.99 -16.19
CA LEU A 199 15.92 -3.32 -16.09
C LEU A 199 16.82 -4.08 -15.11
N GLN A 200 18.13 -3.93 -15.23
CA GLN A 200 19.05 -4.37 -14.19
C GLN A 200 19.03 -3.37 -13.03
N VAL A 201 19.00 -3.88 -11.79
CA VAL A 201 19.19 -3.03 -10.62
C VAL A 201 20.61 -2.45 -10.67
N LYS A 202 20.71 -1.11 -10.59
CA LYS A 202 21.97 -0.40 -10.76
C LYS A 202 22.70 -0.13 -9.44
N TYR A 203 21.94 0.16 -8.39
CA TYR A 203 22.45 0.40 -7.04
C TYR A 203 21.64 -0.38 -6.01
N PRO A 204 22.20 -0.66 -4.83
CA PRO A 204 21.60 -1.61 -3.88
C PRO A 204 20.26 -1.19 -3.29
N ILE A 205 19.96 0.11 -3.23
CA ILE A 205 18.73 0.62 -2.62
C ILE A 205 17.91 1.29 -3.72
N LEU A 206 16.70 0.78 -3.96
CA LEU A 206 15.70 1.44 -4.79
C LEU A 206 14.96 2.45 -3.89
N GLY A 207 14.90 3.71 -4.30
CA GLY A 207 14.27 4.78 -3.50
C GLY A 207 12.89 5.16 -4.00
N ASP A 208 12.71 5.27 -5.32
CA ASP A 208 11.45 5.64 -5.96
C ASP A 208 11.52 5.39 -7.49
N VAL A 209 10.36 5.29 -8.14
CA VAL A 209 10.22 5.22 -9.61
C VAL A 209 9.07 6.11 -10.06
N ILE A 210 9.31 6.95 -11.07
CA ILE A 210 8.29 7.81 -11.68
C ILE A 210 8.51 7.92 -13.20
N SER A 211 7.51 8.42 -13.93
CA SER A 211 7.62 8.73 -15.36
C SER A 211 7.26 10.17 -15.69
N ASP A 212 7.80 10.71 -16.78
CA ASP A 212 7.34 11.95 -17.39
C ASP A 212 6.22 11.70 -18.43
N ASP A 213 5.67 12.79 -18.99
CA ASP A 213 4.60 12.74 -19.99
C ASP A 213 5.05 12.13 -21.34
N ASP A 214 6.36 12.10 -21.60
CA ASP A 214 6.95 11.43 -22.78
C ASP A 214 7.13 9.92 -22.56
N GLY A 215 6.85 9.42 -21.35
CA GLY A 215 7.00 8.01 -20.98
C GLY A 215 8.43 7.61 -20.61
N ASN A 216 9.35 8.55 -20.45
CA ASN A 216 10.66 8.26 -19.89
C ASN A 216 10.50 7.90 -18.42
N PHE A 217 11.29 6.92 -17.96
CA PHE A 217 11.30 6.53 -16.55
C PHE A 217 12.46 7.17 -15.82
N TYR A 218 12.22 7.51 -14.56
CA TYR A 218 13.21 8.04 -13.64
C TYR A 218 13.25 7.12 -12.45
N VAL A 219 14.43 6.55 -12.22
CA VAL A 219 14.67 5.66 -11.09
C VAL A 219 15.59 6.34 -10.10
N ILE A 220 15.12 6.43 -8.86
CA ILE A 220 15.83 7.02 -7.76
C ILE A 220 16.54 5.88 -7.03
N TRP A 221 17.84 6.01 -6.89
CA TRP A 221 18.74 4.98 -6.40
C TRP A 221 19.54 5.46 -5.19
N GLY A 222 19.94 4.52 -4.34
CA GLY A 222 20.73 4.77 -3.15
C GLY A 222 21.86 3.76 -2.97
N LYS A 223 22.97 4.24 -2.41
CA LYS A 223 24.08 3.41 -1.94
C LYS A 223 24.67 4.02 -0.66
N ALA A 224 24.72 3.26 0.42
CA ALA A 224 25.38 3.68 1.65
C ALA A 224 26.88 3.93 1.43
N ASN A 225 27.44 4.94 2.09
CA ASN A 225 28.88 5.14 2.18
C ASN A 225 29.42 4.54 3.49
N GLU A 226 30.26 3.52 3.36
CA GLU A 226 30.93 2.84 4.47
C GLU A 226 32.23 3.55 4.92
N THR A 227 32.60 4.64 4.25
CA THR A 227 33.77 5.46 4.58
C THR A 227 33.36 6.80 5.22
N GLU A 228 34.33 7.58 5.68
CA GLU A 228 34.12 8.95 6.16
C GLU A 228 34.33 10.01 5.07
N ASP A 229 34.57 9.61 3.81
CA ASP A 229 34.71 10.53 2.69
C ASP A 229 33.35 11.06 2.24
N ALA A 230 32.96 12.21 2.78
CA ALA A 230 31.69 12.87 2.48
C ALA A 230 31.64 13.54 1.09
N THR A 231 32.62 13.28 0.21
CA THR A 231 32.55 13.68 -1.22
C THR A 231 31.92 12.60 -2.10
N ILE A 232 31.74 11.39 -1.57
CA ILE A 232 31.15 10.26 -2.29
C ILE A 232 29.65 10.49 -2.50
N GLU A 233 29.21 10.35 -3.74
CA GLU A 233 27.79 10.36 -4.11
C GLU A 233 27.10 9.10 -3.57
N THR A 234 25.94 9.28 -2.94
CA THR A 234 25.18 8.21 -2.28
C THR A 234 23.74 8.12 -2.78
N VAL A 235 23.24 9.15 -3.47
CA VAL A 235 21.90 9.18 -4.09
C VAL A 235 22.06 9.46 -5.57
N PHE A 236 21.28 8.78 -6.41
CA PHE A 236 21.36 8.91 -7.87
C PHE A 236 19.97 8.98 -8.50
N ILE A 237 19.85 9.72 -9.60
CA ILE A 237 18.65 9.73 -10.45
C ILE A 237 19.07 9.25 -11.83
N SER A 238 18.51 8.12 -12.28
CA SER A 238 18.74 7.54 -13.61
C SER A 238 17.52 7.75 -14.49
N LYS A 239 17.71 8.35 -15.68
CA LYS A 239 16.68 8.49 -16.71
C LYS A 239 16.80 7.36 -17.73
N TYR A 240 15.68 6.73 -18.05
CA TYR A 240 15.56 5.69 -19.07
C TYR A 240 14.52 6.11 -20.12
N SER A 241 14.73 5.71 -21.38
CA SER A 241 13.72 5.88 -22.43
C SER A 241 12.50 4.98 -22.16
N PRO A 242 11.38 5.19 -22.88
CA PRO A 242 10.21 4.29 -22.80
C PRO A 242 10.52 2.83 -23.11
N GLU A 243 11.59 2.57 -23.87
CA GLU A 243 12.06 1.22 -24.23
C GLU A 243 13.04 0.63 -23.20
N GLY A 244 13.34 1.36 -22.12
CA GLY A 244 14.24 0.92 -21.06
C GLY A 244 15.73 1.17 -21.33
N GLN A 245 16.08 1.97 -22.34
CA GLN A 245 17.47 2.37 -22.58
C GLN A 245 17.89 3.45 -21.57
N GLU A 246 18.97 3.22 -20.81
CA GLU A 246 19.51 4.28 -19.94
C GLU A 246 20.02 5.44 -20.79
N LEU A 247 19.51 6.65 -20.50
CA LEU A 247 19.91 7.89 -21.16
C LEU A 247 21.01 8.60 -20.36
N LYS A 248 20.82 8.75 -19.05
CA LYS A 248 21.80 9.41 -18.16
C LYS A 248 21.52 9.13 -16.69
N THR A 249 22.59 9.13 -15.88
CA THR A 249 22.51 9.11 -14.41
C THR A 249 23.21 10.32 -13.83
N THR A 250 22.61 10.93 -12.81
CA THR A 250 23.16 12.07 -12.06
C THR A 250 23.25 11.70 -10.58
N GLY A 251 24.43 11.87 -9.99
CA GLY A 251 24.70 11.56 -8.59
C GLY A 251 24.71 12.79 -7.67
N PHE A 252 24.50 12.53 -6.38
CA PHE A 252 24.39 13.54 -5.34
C PHE A 252 25.00 13.04 -4.03
N VAL A 253 25.59 13.97 -3.28
CA VAL A 253 26.01 13.75 -1.88
C VAL A 253 24.88 14.04 -0.87
N GLY A 254 23.76 14.63 -1.31
CA GLY A 254 22.55 14.97 -0.54
C GLY A 254 22.78 15.98 0.60
N LYS A 255 22.55 17.28 0.33
CA LYS A 255 23.04 18.44 1.09
C LYS A 255 21.99 19.26 1.86
N SER A 256 20.89 18.68 2.33
CA SER A 256 19.86 19.45 3.06
C SER A 256 20.31 19.95 4.44
N THR A 257 20.97 21.10 4.47
CA THR A 257 20.88 22.05 5.58
C THR A 257 21.11 23.48 5.06
N PRO A 258 20.22 24.44 5.35
CA PRO A 258 20.43 25.84 4.98
C PRO A 258 21.59 26.50 5.76
N TRP A 259 22.11 25.85 6.80
CA TRP A 259 22.98 26.49 7.79
C TRP A 259 24.48 26.19 7.69
N ARG A 260 24.94 25.29 6.80
CA ARG A 260 26.38 25.05 6.54
C ARG A 260 26.63 24.00 5.46
N ASP A 261 27.64 24.23 4.61
CA ASP A 261 28.29 23.20 3.75
C ASP A 261 29.13 22.21 4.59
N ALA A 262 28.58 21.70 5.70
CA ALA A 262 29.29 20.79 6.58
C ALA A 262 29.19 19.36 6.04
N ASP A 263 30.33 18.67 6.00
CA ASP A 263 30.38 17.23 5.65
C ASP A 263 29.46 16.39 6.55
N SER A 264 29.29 16.80 7.82
CA SER A 264 28.40 16.16 8.78
C SER A 264 26.94 16.10 8.33
N ALA A 265 26.49 17.07 7.51
CA ALA A 265 25.11 17.20 7.04
C ALA A 265 24.80 16.38 5.78
N LYS A 266 25.83 15.87 5.10
CA LYS A 266 25.71 15.10 3.86
C LYS A 266 25.16 13.70 4.13
N THR A 267 24.72 13.02 3.07
CA THR A 267 24.07 11.71 3.15
C THR A 267 25.09 10.59 3.29
N LYS A 268 25.07 9.87 4.42
CA LYS A 268 25.86 8.65 4.63
C LYS A 268 25.06 7.40 4.27
N VAL A 269 23.79 7.36 4.66
CA VAL A 269 22.85 6.30 4.24
C VAL A 269 21.60 6.96 3.68
N PRO A 270 21.32 6.81 2.37
CA PRO A 270 20.12 7.36 1.77
C PRO A 270 18.89 6.54 2.20
N PHE A 271 17.73 7.20 2.26
CA PHE A 271 16.42 6.57 2.51
C PHE A 271 16.28 5.89 3.88
N ALA A 272 17.21 6.15 4.80
CA ALA A 272 17.19 5.53 6.11
C ALA A 272 16.02 6.05 6.96
N HIS A 273 15.29 5.13 7.61
CA HIS A 273 14.25 5.43 8.60
C HIS A 273 13.06 6.26 8.09
N GLY A 274 12.78 6.26 6.78
CA GLY A 274 11.65 6.99 6.21
C GLY A 274 11.40 6.59 4.77
N ASN A 275 10.71 7.45 4.01
CA ASN A 275 10.36 7.18 2.62
C ASN A 275 11.17 8.08 1.65
N SER A 276 10.81 7.97 0.37
CA SER A 276 11.36 8.77 -0.73
C SER A 276 10.23 8.95 -1.74
N VAL A 277 9.97 10.20 -2.12
CA VAL A 277 8.87 10.55 -3.02
C VAL A 277 9.35 11.54 -4.08
N SER A 278 8.86 11.39 -5.29
CA SER A 278 9.26 12.23 -6.42
C SER A 278 8.09 12.87 -7.13
N VAL A 279 8.31 14.07 -7.67
CA VAL A 279 7.35 14.76 -8.53
C VAL A 279 8.09 15.38 -9.70
N ILE A 280 7.51 15.25 -10.89
CA ILE A 280 7.96 15.93 -12.09
C ILE A 280 6.96 17.04 -12.41
N ALA A 281 7.44 18.28 -12.53
CA ALA A 281 6.66 19.42 -12.99
C ALA A 281 7.60 20.51 -13.53
N ASP A 282 7.12 21.32 -14.47
CA ASP A 282 7.87 22.43 -15.07
C ASP A 282 9.28 22.06 -15.58
N GLY A 283 9.44 20.85 -16.10
CA GLY A 283 10.71 20.35 -16.62
C GLY A 283 11.74 20.01 -15.52
N ILE A 284 11.32 19.97 -14.25
CA ILE A 284 12.15 19.61 -13.09
C ILE A 284 11.61 18.34 -12.46
N LEU A 285 12.49 17.38 -12.19
CA LEU A 285 12.21 16.28 -11.27
C LEU A 285 12.76 16.68 -9.91
N VAL A 286 11.91 16.65 -8.89
CA VAL A 286 12.26 16.82 -7.48
C VAL A 286 12.05 15.50 -6.77
N ASN A 287 13.05 15.06 -6.02
CA ASN A 287 12.94 13.92 -5.10
C ASN A 287 13.17 14.40 -3.67
N TYR A 288 12.28 14.01 -2.77
CA TYR A 288 12.26 14.36 -1.36
C TYR A 288 12.26 13.09 -0.50
N HIS A 289 13.26 12.93 0.35
CA HIS A 289 13.52 11.67 1.05
C HIS A 289 14.14 11.83 2.43
N SER A 290 14.07 10.80 3.25
CA SER A 290 14.81 10.69 4.50
C SER A 290 16.26 10.24 4.29
N LYS A 291 17.14 10.58 5.23
CA LYS A 291 18.54 10.13 5.23
C LYS A 291 19.11 9.99 6.64
N ARG A 292 20.18 9.19 6.75
CA ARG A 292 21.14 9.27 7.86
C ARG A 292 22.38 10.03 7.41
N ARG A 293 22.81 11.00 8.22
CA ARG A 293 23.95 11.88 7.94
C ARG A 293 25.28 11.31 8.48
N TYR A 294 26.40 11.98 8.23
CA TYR A 294 27.72 11.56 8.72
C TYR A 294 27.89 11.71 10.23
N ASP A 295 27.21 12.68 10.84
CA ASP A 295 27.14 12.82 12.31
C ASP A 295 26.18 11.83 12.99
N GLY A 296 25.64 10.87 12.23
CA GLY A 296 24.72 9.84 12.73
C GLY A 296 23.27 10.28 12.88
N HIS A 297 22.96 11.57 12.78
CA HIS A 297 21.59 12.07 12.88
C HIS A 297 20.78 11.79 11.62
N GLN A 298 19.46 11.81 11.76
CA GLN A 298 18.50 11.69 10.68
C GLN A 298 17.96 13.06 10.26
N SER A 299 17.67 13.22 8.98
CA SER A 299 16.92 14.37 8.46
C SER A 299 16.26 14.00 7.15
N ASP A 300 15.39 14.87 6.66
CA ASP A 300 15.00 14.87 5.25
C ASP A 300 16.12 15.40 4.35
N ASN A 301 15.94 15.27 3.04
CA ASN A 301 16.79 15.81 2.00
C ASN A 301 16.03 15.97 0.67
N VAL A 302 16.35 17.04 -0.06
CA VAL A 302 15.82 17.29 -1.40
C VAL A 302 16.96 17.27 -2.41
N ILE A 303 16.73 16.60 -3.54
CA ILE A 303 17.57 16.68 -4.73
C ILE A 303 16.68 16.94 -5.94
N ALA A 304 17.22 17.60 -6.96
CA ALA A 304 16.47 17.86 -8.18
C ALA A 304 17.36 17.86 -9.42
N VAL A 305 16.75 17.56 -10.56
CA VAL A 305 17.38 17.65 -11.89
C VAL A 305 16.45 18.32 -12.89
N LYS A 306 17.03 18.99 -13.89
CA LYS A 306 16.30 19.35 -15.11
C LYS A 306 16.10 18.11 -15.97
N ILE A 307 14.86 17.77 -16.31
CA ILE A 307 14.57 16.51 -17.02
C ILE A 307 15.05 16.49 -18.48
N SER A 308 15.34 17.67 -19.03
CA SER A 308 15.82 17.86 -20.40
C SER A 308 17.26 17.36 -20.60
N ASP A 309 18.13 17.54 -19.60
CA ASP A 309 19.56 17.22 -19.71
C ASP A 309 20.13 16.49 -18.48
N MET A 310 19.29 16.23 -17.47
CA MET A 310 19.62 15.63 -16.18
C MET A 310 20.66 16.43 -15.37
N SER A 311 20.87 17.72 -15.66
CA SER A 311 21.74 18.56 -14.84
C SER A 311 21.13 18.80 -13.45
N PRO A 312 21.94 18.82 -12.37
CA PRO A 312 21.46 19.19 -11.04
C PRO A 312 20.74 20.53 -11.04
N TYR A 313 19.64 20.62 -10.28
CA TYR A 313 18.87 21.83 -10.09
C TYR A 313 18.79 22.17 -8.60
N SER A 314 19.07 23.42 -8.25
CA SER A 314 18.89 23.94 -6.90
C SER A 314 17.51 24.59 -6.80
N LEU A 315 16.71 24.14 -5.85
CA LEU A 315 15.46 24.83 -5.52
C LEU A 315 15.77 26.20 -4.90
N PRO A 316 14.86 27.20 -5.05
CA PRO A 316 15.05 28.51 -4.44
C PRO A 316 15.15 28.49 -2.91
N ASN A 317 14.50 27.53 -2.27
CA ASN A 317 14.54 27.33 -0.81
C ASN A 317 14.81 25.86 -0.49
N ASP A 318 15.65 25.63 0.52
CA ASP A 318 15.92 24.29 1.05
C ASP A 318 14.86 23.94 2.09
N THR A 319 14.29 22.74 1.98
CA THR A 319 13.54 22.15 3.08
C THR A 319 14.50 21.44 4.03
N TYR A 320 14.38 21.73 5.32
CA TYR A 320 15.07 21.00 6.38
C TYR A 320 14.11 20.64 7.51
N SER A 321 14.07 19.37 7.84
CA SER A 321 13.39 18.82 9.01
C SER A 321 14.31 17.77 9.61
N GLY A 322 14.88 18.09 10.77
CA GLY A 322 15.63 17.13 11.56
C GLY A 322 14.71 16.04 12.06
N HIS A 323 15.17 14.78 12.01
CA HIS A 323 14.38 13.62 12.37
C HIS A 323 13.02 13.58 11.65
N SER A 324 13.06 13.75 10.32
CA SER A 324 11.91 13.60 9.44
C SER A 324 11.84 12.17 8.91
N PHE A 325 10.70 11.53 9.13
CA PHE A 325 10.54 10.09 8.87
C PHE A 325 9.41 9.74 7.91
N ASN A 326 8.63 10.73 7.47
CA ASN A 326 7.68 10.58 6.40
C ASN A 326 7.60 11.90 5.62
N GLN A 327 7.67 11.80 4.30
CA GLN A 327 7.71 12.88 3.35
C GLN A 327 6.51 12.81 2.41
N SER A 328 5.92 13.97 2.12
CA SER A 328 4.95 14.15 1.05
C SER A 328 5.37 15.32 0.17
N LEU A 329 5.21 15.15 -1.14
CA LEU A 329 5.60 16.12 -2.16
C LEU A 329 4.51 16.22 -3.21
N ILE A 330 4.05 17.44 -3.50
CA ILE A 330 3.17 17.74 -4.63
C ILE A 330 3.69 18.94 -5.40
N TYR A 331 3.31 19.03 -6.68
CA TYR A 331 3.35 20.30 -7.40
C TYR A 331 2.00 21.00 -7.21
N SER A 332 2.01 22.19 -6.63
CA SER A 332 0.83 23.02 -6.42
C SER A 332 0.64 23.94 -7.62
N LYS A 333 -0.48 23.79 -8.31
CA LYS A 333 -0.87 24.70 -9.41
C LYS A 333 -1.16 26.10 -8.88
N LYS A 334 -1.67 26.21 -7.64
CA LYS A 334 -1.90 27.49 -6.97
C LYS A 334 -0.61 28.27 -6.72
N LEU A 335 0.48 27.57 -6.39
CA LEU A 335 1.79 28.19 -6.19
C LEU A 335 2.64 28.28 -7.45
N SER A 336 2.32 27.50 -8.49
CA SER A 336 3.25 27.21 -9.58
C SER A 336 4.61 26.77 -9.03
N GLY A 337 4.58 25.84 -8.08
CA GLY A 337 5.76 25.42 -7.33
C GLY A 337 5.52 24.16 -6.49
N PHE A 338 6.60 23.63 -5.93
CA PHE A 338 6.56 22.39 -5.14
C PHE A 338 6.18 22.70 -3.69
N LEU A 339 5.35 21.83 -3.11
CA LEU A 339 4.95 21.85 -1.71
C LEU A 339 5.40 20.56 -1.04
N PHE A 340 6.07 20.69 0.10
CA PHE A 340 6.68 19.63 0.87
C PHE A 340 5.97 19.54 2.22
N ALA A 341 5.60 18.34 2.66
CA ALA A 341 5.22 18.09 4.04
C ALA A 341 6.15 17.07 4.68
N SER A 342 6.60 17.35 5.90
CA SER A 342 7.39 16.43 6.72
C SER A 342 6.67 16.04 7.99
N HIS A 343 6.85 14.79 8.38
CA HIS A 343 6.58 14.30 9.73
C HIS A 343 7.87 14.40 10.54
N GLY A 344 8.04 15.50 11.28
CA GLY A 344 9.20 15.70 12.16
C GLY A 344 8.86 15.37 13.61
N ASP A 345 9.73 14.65 14.31
CA ASP A 345 9.59 14.40 15.75
C ASP A 345 10.56 15.24 16.61
N ALA A 346 11.47 16.01 16.02
CA ALA A 346 12.41 16.86 16.75
C ALA A 346 12.32 18.33 16.29
N TYR A 347 12.97 18.67 15.18
CA TYR A 347 13.05 20.03 14.67
C TYR A 347 12.47 20.07 13.24
N ALA A 348 11.20 20.41 13.04
CA ALA A 348 10.16 20.78 14.02
C ALA A 348 9.30 19.57 14.44
N ARG A 349 8.74 19.58 15.66
CA ARG A 349 7.87 18.49 16.17
C ARG A 349 6.41 18.69 15.76
N GLY A 350 6.07 18.18 14.58
CA GLY A 350 4.74 18.34 13.99
C GLY A 350 4.72 17.96 12.51
N PHE A 351 3.56 18.15 11.88
CA PHE A 351 3.49 18.22 10.41
C PHE A 351 3.88 19.62 9.96
N ARG A 352 5.08 19.72 9.38
CA ARG A 352 5.60 20.97 8.81
C ARG A 352 5.33 20.96 7.31
N VAL A 353 4.88 22.08 6.78
CA VAL A 353 4.67 22.27 5.33
C VAL A 353 5.55 23.42 4.84
N ASN A 354 6.21 23.22 3.69
CA ASN A 354 7.08 24.21 3.06
C ASN A 354 6.79 24.33 1.57
N ASN A 355 7.06 25.49 0.97
CA ASN A 355 7.08 25.62 -0.49
C ASN A 355 8.52 25.81 -1.02
N SER A 356 8.70 25.56 -2.32
CA SER A 356 10.01 25.71 -2.99
C SER A 356 10.45 27.17 -3.21
N SER A 357 9.52 28.12 -3.21
CA SER A 357 9.77 29.53 -3.57
C SER A 357 9.96 30.47 -2.37
N GLY A 358 9.80 29.97 -1.14
CA GLY A 358 9.78 30.73 0.11
C GLY A 358 8.37 30.96 0.70
N LYS A 359 8.29 30.79 2.04
CA LYS A 359 7.14 30.78 2.99
C LYS A 359 5.99 29.82 2.64
N TYR A 360 5.61 28.82 3.44
CA TYR A 360 5.83 28.45 4.86
C TYR A 360 7.18 27.82 5.20
N GLY A 361 7.67 28.03 6.43
CA GLY A 361 8.80 27.28 6.99
C GLY A 361 9.93 28.04 7.69
N ASP A 362 9.68 29.01 8.57
CA ASP A 362 10.60 29.13 9.73
C ASP A 362 10.21 28.10 10.82
N ASP A 363 11.09 27.82 11.78
CA ASP A 363 10.88 26.80 12.83
C ASP A 363 9.60 27.00 13.67
N SER A 364 8.89 28.13 13.54
CA SER A 364 7.64 28.48 14.22
C SER A 364 6.34 28.16 13.46
N GLU A 365 6.40 27.67 12.22
CA GLU A 365 5.22 27.52 11.34
C GLU A 365 4.80 26.05 11.09
N ILE A 366 4.61 25.30 12.18
CA ILE A 366 4.01 23.96 12.17
C ILE A 366 2.50 24.09 11.94
N LEU A 367 1.93 23.32 11.01
CA LEU A 367 0.47 23.34 10.74
C LEU A 367 -0.31 22.47 11.74
N PHE A 368 0.34 21.42 12.25
CA PHE A 368 -0.24 20.46 13.17
C PHE A 368 0.80 19.97 14.19
N HIS A 369 0.63 20.33 15.46
CA HIS A 369 1.61 20.05 16.51
C HIS A 369 1.42 18.65 17.14
N PHE A 370 2.51 18.06 17.65
CA PHE A 370 2.45 16.83 18.45
C PHE A 370 2.84 17.09 19.89
N TYR A 371 2.17 16.42 20.80
CA TYR A 371 2.46 16.52 22.21
C TYR A 371 3.90 16.06 22.55
N LEU A 372 4.52 16.81 23.46
CA LEU A 372 5.80 16.53 24.11
C LEU A 372 5.70 17.00 25.55
N GLU A 373 6.05 16.14 26.49
CA GLU A 373 6.03 16.47 27.90
C GLU A 373 7.22 17.32 28.34
N ALA A 374 7.06 18.12 29.40
CA ALA A 374 8.20 18.77 30.05
C ALA A 374 9.14 17.70 30.61
N ASN A 375 10.44 17.97 30.61
CA ASN A 375 11.44 17.03 31.11
C ASN A 375 11.46 15.67 30.38
N ALA A 376 11.01 15.61 29.12
CA ALA A 376 11.16 14.41 28.30
C ALA A 376 12.64 13.99 28.18
N ASN A 377 13.56 14.96 28.28
CA ASN A 377 14.99 14.83 27.96
C ASN A 377 15.19 14.21 26.56
N TYR A 378 16.42 14.18 26.05
CA TYR A 378 16.68 13.47 24.79
C TYR A 378 16.67 11.93 24.98
N ASP A 379 15.63 11.41 25.64
CA ASP A 379 15.36 9.99 25.74
C ASP A 379 14.51 9.57 24.54
N MET A 380 15.16 8.94 23.57
CA MET A 380 14.54 8.43 22.33
C MET A 380 13.36 7.49 22.59
N TYR A 381 13.23 6.85 23.75
CA TYR A 381 12.05 6.06 24.07
C TYR A 381 10.81 6.91 24.36
N ILE A 382 11.01 8.12 24.89
CA ILE A 382 9.97 9.07 25.26
C ILE A 382 9.65 9.99 24.08
N VAL A 383 10.68 10.56 23.45
CA VAL A 383 10.49 11.58 22.41
C VAL A 383 10.13 10.99 21.04
N ASN A 384 10.44 9.73 20.74
CA ASN A 384 10.06 9.12 19.45
C ASN A 384 8.62 8.62 19.43
N LYS A 385 7.71 9.10 20.27
CA LYS A 385 6.27 8.87 20.09
C LYS A 385 5.61 10.18 19.68
N THR A 386 5.30 10.34 18.39
CA THR A 386 4.56 11.53 17.92
C THR A 386 3.06 11.36 18.07
N PHE A 387 2.58 10.13 18.29
CA PHE A 387 1.15 9.80 18.32
C PHE A 387 0.45 10.24 17.02
N ALA A 388 1.19 10.24 15.91
CA ALA A 388 0.73 10.79 14.65
C ALA A 388 1.32 10.06 13.44
N GLN A 389 0.64 10.14 12.29
CA GLN A 389 1.09 9.61 11.01
C GLN A 389 0.69 10.58 9.89
N LEU A 390 1.65 10.98 9.06
CA LEU A 390 1.39 11.83 7.89
C LEU A 390 0.72 10.99 6.79
N GLY A 391 -0.42 11.45 6.29
CA GLY A 391 -1.09 10.84 5.13
C GLY A 391 -0.85 11.55 3.81
N GLY A 392 -0.31 12.77 3.87
CA GLY A 392 0.21 13.49 2.72
C GLY A 392 -0.64 14.69 2.31
N LEU A 393 -0.38 15.15 1.09
CA LEU A 393 -0.96 16.36 0.52
C LEU A 393 -1.79 16.07 -0.73
N ALA A 394 -2.93 16.74 -0.87
CA ALA A 394 -3.75 16.73 -2.09
C ALA A 394 -4.31 18.12 -2.39
N GLU A 395 -4.18 18.60 -3.63
CA GLU A 395 -4.68 19.93 -4.02
C GLU A 395 -6.05 19.83 -4.70
N THR A 396 -6.95 20.74 -4.33
CA THR A 396 -8.25 21.01 -4.98
C THR A 396 -8.35 22.49 -5.34
N SER A 397 -9.45 22.88 -5.98
CA SER A 397 -9.71 24.28 -6.31
C SER A 397 -9.84 25.18 -5.07
N LYS A 398 -10.22 24.64 -3.90
CA LYS A 398 -10.31 25.40 -2.63
C LYS A 398 -8.97 25.61 -1.95
N GLY A 399 -8.08 24.61 -2.00
CA GLY A 399 -6.82 24.68 -1.27
C GLY A 399 -6.08 23.35 -1.32
N VAL A 400 -5.10 23.22 -0.44
CA VAL A 400 -4.36 21.98 -0.24
C VAL A 400 -4.86 21.31 1.02
N ALA A 401 -5.25 20.04 0.91
CA ALA A 401 -5.57 19.18 2.03
C ALA A 401 -4.29 18.56 2.58
N LEU A 402 -3.99 18.83 3.85
CA LEU A 402 -3.06 18.05 4.67
C LEU A 402 -3.88 17.00 5.41
N VAL A 403 -3.60 15.73 5.15
CA VAL A 403 -4.24 14.59 5.83
C VAL A 403 -3.25 13.91 6.75
N GLY A 404 -3.72 13.52 7.91
CA GLY A 404 -2.95 12.72 8.86
C GLY A 404 -3.85 12.01 9.85
N ALA A 405 -3.22 11.20 10.69
CA ALA A 405 -3.86 10.61 11.86
C ALA A 405 -3.11 11.10 13.10
N SER A 406 -3.82 11.46 14.16
CA SER A 406 -3.19 11.83 15.44
C SER A 406 -4.13 11.71 16.63
N ALA A 407 -3.58 11.73 17.84
CA ALA A 407 -4.35 12.00 19.05
C ALA A 407 -5.09 13.35 18.94
N LYS A 408 -6.29 13.44 19.53
CA LYS A 408 -7.12 14.65 19.44
C LYS A 408 -6.54 15.77 20.28
N SER A 409 -6.16 15.46 21.50
CA SER A 409 -5.48 16.37 22.39
C SER A 409 -4.01 16.55 22.00
N ILE A 410 -3.48 17.73 22.29
CA ILE A 410 -2.04 18.04 22.20
C ILE A 410 -1.49 18.31 23.60
N SER A 411 -1.88 17.45 24.54
CA SER A 411 -1.57 17.53 25.97
C SER A 411 -1.26 16.13 26.51
N GLU A 412 -1.04 15.99 27.82
CA GLU A 412 -0.80 14.71 28.51
C GLU A 412 -1.79 13.60 28.12
N GLN A 413 -3.05 13.97 27.84
CA GLN A 413 -4.10 13.04 27.42
C GLN A 413 -3.74 12.26 26.16
N ALA A 414 -2.93 12.84 25.27
CA ALA A 414 -2.52 12.26 23.98
C ALA A 414 -1.82 10.91 24.15
N LYS A 415 -1.14 10.68 25.29
CA LYS A 415 -0.45 9.41 25.60
C LYS A 415 -1.40 8.20 25.66
N SER A 416 -2.69 8.43 25.86
CA SER A 416 -3.72 7.40 26.01
C SER A 416 -4.81 7.44 24.93
N GLU A 417 -4.80 8.47 24.09
CA GLU A 417 -5.79 8.63 23.03
C GLU A 417 -5.44 7.80 21.81
N LYS A 418 -6.48 7.21 21.21
CA LYS A 418 -6.38 6.55 19.92
C LYS A 418 -6.22 7.56 18.79
N GLN A 419 -5.46 7.18 17.76
CA GLN A 419 -5.24 8.04 16.60
C GLN A 419 -6.53 8.20 15.81
N ASN A 420 -6.92 9.45 15.58
CA ASN A 420 -8.08 9.82 14.79
C ASN A 420 -7.61 10.44 13.47
N LEU A 421 -8.34 10.16 12.39
CA LEU A 421 -8.10 10.74 11.08
C LEU A 421 -8.55 12.19 11.08
N PHE A 422 -7.76 13.08 10.48
CA PHE A 422 -8.15 14.46 10.28
C PHE A 422 -7.73 14.96 8.89
N VAL A 423 -8.34 16.08 8.50
CA VAL A 423 -7.90 16.90 7.37
C VAL A 423 -7.84 18.36 7.78
N GLN A 424 -6.80 19.07 7.30
CA GLN A 424 -6.73 20.53 7.30
C GLN A 424 -6.68 21.00 5.85
N ILE A 425 -7.64 21.81 5.42
CA ILE A 425 -7.65 22.38 4.06
C ILE A 425 -7.19 23.82 4.16
N PHE A 426 -6.04 24.13 3.58
CA PHE A 426 -5.39 25.42 3.74
C PHE A 426 -5.09 26.09 2.40
N ASP A 427 -5.05 27.43 2.40
CA ASP A 427 -4.53 28.22 1.30
C ASP A 427 -3.00 28.16 1.29
N PRO A 428 -2.36 27.52 0.29
CA PRO A 428 -0.91 27.43 0.24
C PRO A 428 -0.23 28.78 -0.03
N GLN A 429 -0.97 29.81 -0.45
CA GLN A 429 -0.46 31.17 -0.70
C GLN A 429 -0.49 32.08 0.54
N ALA A 430 -1.07 31.62 1.66
CA ALA A 430 -1.16 32.40 2.87
C ALA A 430 0.25 32.77 3.41
N GLY A 431 0.39 33.98 3.97
CA GLY A 431 1.69 34.51 4.39
C GLY A 431 2.16 34.14 5.80
N GLN A 432 1.30 33.52 6.61
CA GLN A 432 1.53 33.06 7.99
C GLN A 432 0.39 32.15 8.48
N VAL A 433 0.69 31.25 9.43
CA VAL A 433 -0.29 30.30 9.96
C VAL A 433 -1.31 31.07 10.81
N SER A 434 -2.58 31.03 10.41
CA SER A 434 -3.67 31.71 11.10
C SER A 434 -5.00 31.04 10.77
N GLU A 435 -6.04 31.28 11.57
CA GLU A 435 -7.37 30.69 11.33
C GLU A 435 -7.90 30.96 9.92
N SER A 436 -7.69 32.16 9.38
CA SER A 436 -8.14 32.55 8.04
C SER A 436 -7.48 31.80 6.88
N MET A 437 -6.36 31.12 7.13
CA MET A 437 -5.70 30.27 6.14
C MET A 437 -6.51 29.02 5.82
N PHE A 438 -7.36 28.56 6.75
CA PHE A 438 -8.03 27.27 6.66
C PHE A 438 -9.50 27.39 6.24
N THR A 439 -9.99 26.37 5.55
CA THR A 439 -11.40 26.25 5.18
C THR A 439 -12.15 25.49 6.27
N GLY A 440 -12.82 26.23 7.17
CA GLY A 440 -13.59 25.65 8.27
C GLY A 440 -12.74 24.82 9.24
N GLY A 441 -13.38 23.95 10.01
CA GLY A 441 -12.72 23.02 10.94
C GLY A 441 -12.65 23.58 12.37
N GLU A 442 -12.22 22.72 13.30
CA GLU A 442 -12.09 23.06 14.71
C GLU A 442 -10.72 23.69 15.00
N VAL A 443 -10.67 24.50 16.06
CA VAL A 443 -9.42 24.97 16.66
C VAL A 443 -9.11 24.08 17.85
N ARG A 444 -7.91 23.53 17.90
CA ARG A 444 -7.41 22.82 19.09
C ARG A 444 -6.20 23.55 19.67
N SER A 445 -6.13 23.59 20.99
CA SER A 445 -5.02 24.21 21.71
C SER A 445 -4.61 23.32 22.88
N GLY A 446 -3.34 23.38 23.25
CA GLY A 446 -2.81 22.72 24.42
C GLY A 446 -1.48 23.35 24.81
N ALA A 447 -0.76 22.67 25.69
CA ALA A 447 0.58 23.08 26.09
C ALA A 447 1.52 21.89 26.02
N LEU A 448 2.71 22.11 25.45
CA LEU A 448 3.75 21.10 25.24
C LEU A 448 5.15 21.72 25.36
N SER A 449 6.18 20.89 25.51
CA SER A 449 7.57 21.34 25.38
C SER A 449 7.92 21.45 23.89
N THR A 450 8.57 22.54 23.49
CA THR A 450 9.17 22.68 22.15
C THR A 450 10.67 22.36 22.17
N ASP A 451 11.26 22.23 23.36
CA ASP A 451 12.66 21.82 23.55
C ASP A 451 12.72 20.34 23.93
N ILE A 452 13.21 19.53 22.98
CA ILE A 452 13.48 18.09 23.18
C ILE A 452 14.61 17.83 24.18
N ASN A 453 15.43 18.83 24.50
CA ASN A 453 16.52 18.74 25.47
C ASN A 453 16.14 19.37 26.82
N ASP A 454 14.87 19.71 27.04
CA ASP A 454 14.44 20.29 28.30
C ASP A 454 14.69 19.30 29.45
N SER A 455 15.67 19.63 30.27
CA SER A 455 16.06 18.92 31.51
C SER A 455 15.76 19.75 32.76
N ASN A 456 15.28 20.97 32.56
CA ASN A 456 15.04 21.94 33.62
C ASN A 456 13.55 22.05 33.98
N ASN A 457 12.71 21.18 33.39
CA ASN A 457 11.27 21.19 33.57
C ASN A 457 10.70 22.59 33.28
N SER A 458 11.10 23.13 32.13
CA SER A 458 10.69 24.44 31.66
C SER A 458 9.16 24.48 31.49
N PRO A 459 8.50 25.64 31.68
CA PRO A 459 7.07 25.73 31.48
C PRO A 459 6.70 25.33 30.05
N LEU A 460 5.62 24.55 29.92
CA LEU A 460 5.07 24.18 28.61
C LEU A 460 4.62 25.42 27.84
N GLU A 461 4.88 25.43 26.53
CA GLU A 461 4.47 26.47 25.61
C GLU A 461 3.07 26.19 25.09
N LYS A 462 2.23 27.24 25.02
CA LYS A 462 0.90 27.12 24.44
C LYS A 462 1.01 27.10 22.92
N VAL A 463 0.47 26.05 22.31
CA VAL A 463 0.37 25.89 20.86
C VAL A 463 -1.09 25.84 20.43
N THR A 464 -1.36 26.13 19.16
CA THR A 464 -2.71 26.12 18.58
C THR A 464 -2.67 25.67 17.14
N ASP A 465 -3.52 24.71 16.80
CA ASP A 465 -3.77 24.27 15.43
C ASP A 465 -5.14 24.77 14.99
N TYR A 466 -5.23 25.26 13.76
CA TYR A 466 -6.46 25.78 13.17
C TYR A 466 -6.99 24.86 12.09
N GLY A 467 -8.30 24.89 11.88
CA GLY A 467 -8.98 24.25 10.77
C GLY A 467 -8.86 22.73 10.72
N VAL A 468 -8.81 22.10 11.89
CA VAL A 468 -8.73 20.64 12.01
C VAL A 468 -10.13 20.04 11.89
N HIS A 469 -10.39 19.31 10.81
CA HIS A 469 -11.61 18.52 10.66
C HIS A 469 -11.33 17.09 11.10
N TRP A 470 -11.84 16.69 12.27
CA TRP A 470 -11.77 15.30 12.71
C TRP A 470 -12.78 14.45 11.94
N LEU A 471 -12.26 13.47 11.19
CA LEU A 471 -13.05 12.62 10.29
C LEU A 471 -13.46 11.30 10.93
N THR A 472 -12.73 10.87 11.96
CA THR A 472 -13.09 9.72 12.78
C THR A 472 -13.17 10.11 14.26
N HIS A 473 -13.89 9.29 15.02
CA HIS A 473 -14.11 9.45 16.45
C HIS A 473 -13.89 8.12 17.19
N TYR A 474 -12.87 7.37 16.75
CA TYR A 474 -12.56 6.06 17.30
C TYR A 474 -11.83 6.22 18.63
N ASN A 475 -12.42 5.65 19.68
CA ASN A 475 -11.88 5.66 21.03
C ASN A 475 -11.29 4.29 21.41
N ASP A 476 -11.43 3.29 20.53
CA ASP A 476 -11.09 1.89 20.75
C ASP A 476 -10.07 1.33 19.74
N THR A 477 -10.04 1.85 18.50
CA THR A 477 -9.08 1.44 17.46
C THR A 477 -8.26 2.62 16.93
N ASP A 478 -7.03 2.33 16.49
CA ASP A 478 -6.14 3.30 15.85
C ASP A 478 -6.40 3.43 14.35
N VAL A 479 -6.22 4.64 13.82
CA VAL A 479 -6.06 4.88 12.38
C VAL A 479 -4.60 4.65 12.00
N ILE A 480 -4.37 3.77 11.03
CA ILE A 480 -3.05 3.30 10.59
C ILE A 480 -2.84 3.66 9.13
N ALA A 481 -1.67 4.27 8.85
CA ALA A 481 -1.21 4.65 7.52
C ALA A 481 -2.27 5.36 6.66
N PRO A 482 -2.78 6.53 7.09
CA PRO A 482 -3.66 7.32 6.26
C PRO A 482 -2.96 7.75 4.97
N GLN A 483 -3.70 7.95 3.89
CA GLN A 483 -3.19 8.35 2.58
C GLN A 483 -4.21 9.22 1.87
N VAL A 484 -3.76 10.18 1.06
CA VAL A 484 -4.68 11.09 0.37
C VAL A 484 -4.35 11.26 -1.11
N VAL A 485 -5.39 11.41 -1.93
CA VAL A 485 -5.32 11.80 -3.34
C VAL A 485 -6.48 12.73 -3.71
N SER A 486 -6.24 13.64 -4.65
CA SER A 486 -7.29 14.48 -5.25
C SER A 486 -7.93 13.76 -6.43
N ALA A 487 -9.27 13.73 -6.49
CA ALA A 487 -10.05 13.03 -7.50
C ALA A 487 -11.27 13.85 -7.95
N ASP A 488 -11.18 14.51 -9.10
CA ASP A 488 -12.23 15.41 -9.64
C ASP A 488 -12.74 16.45 -8.63
N GLU A 489 -11.85 17.28 -8.08
CA GLU A 489 -12.20 18.28 -7.05
C GLU A 489 -12.79 17.68 -5.75
N ARG A 490 -12.52 16.41 -5.49
CA ARG A 490 -12.81 15.72 -4.23
C ARG A 490 -11.52 15.25 -3.57
N ILE A 491 -11.56 15.13 -2.25
CA ILE A 491 -10.46 14.60 -1.46
C ILE A 491 -10.81 13.15 -1.13
N VAL A 492 -9.99 12.20 -1.56
CA VAL A 492 -10.17 10.78 -1.27
C VAL A 492 -9.09 10.36 -0.28
N ILE A 493 -9.53 9.79 0.84
CA ILE A 493 -8.66 9.35 1.92
C ILE A 493 -8.81 7.86 2.09
N LEU A 494 -7.68 7.14 2.14
CA LEU A 494 -7.61 5.72 2.47
C LEU A 494 -6.85 5.57 3.80
N TRP A 495 -7.25 4.60 4.61
CA TRP A 495 -6.52 4.23 5.82
C TRP A 495 -6.85 2.81 6.24
N SER A 496 -6.08 2.28 7.18
CA SER A 496 -6.28 0.97 7.77
C SER A 496 -6.50 1.07 9.28
N THR A 497 -6.97 -0.02 9.85
CA THR A 497 -7.06 -0.32 11.28
C THR A 497 -6.48 -1.72 11.47
N ASP A 498 -6.46 -2.23 12.71
CA ASP A 498 -5.97 -3.59 12.96
C ASP A 498 -6.81 -4.68 12.26
N GLU A 499 -8.08 -4.39 11.96
CA GLU A 499 -9.04 -5.37 11.43
C GLU A 499 -9.47 -5.11 9.99
N ASP A 500 -9.44 -3.85 9.55
CA ASP A 500 -10.07 -3.45 8.29
C ASP A 500 -9.39 -2.25 7.63
N THR A 501 -9.66 -2.07 6.34
CA THR A 501 -9.19 -0.97 5.51
C THR A 501 -10.39 -0.18 5.04
N PHE A 502 -10.27 1.14 4.96
CA PHE A 502 -11.37 2.04 4.63
C PHE A 502 -10.96 3.04 3.56
N TYR A 503 -11.97 3.56 2.88
CA TYR A 503 -11.87 4.83 2.17
C TYR A 503 -13.00 5.77 2.56
N MET A 504 -12.79 7.06 2.35
CA MET A 504 -13.74 8.15 2.53
C MET A 504 -13.57 9.16 1.39
N VAL A 505 -14.65 9.86 1.05
CA VAL A 505 -14.64 10.91 0.04
C VAL A 505 -15.19 12.19 0.66
N LEU A 506 -14.43 13.27 0.55
CA LEU A 506 -14.82 14.61 0.99
C LEU A 506 -15.01 15.54 -0.21
N SER A 507 -15.83 16.57 -0.06
CA SER A 507 -15.80 17.73 -0.94
C SER A 507 -14.48 18.48 -0.81
N GLU A 508 -14.22 19.41 -1.74
CA GLU A 508 -13.07 20.31 -1.67
C GLU A 508 -13.03 21.20 -0.42
N GLU A 509 -14.17 21.39 0.27
CA GLU A 509 -14.26 22.08 1.57
C GLU A 509 -14.16 21.15 2.79
N GLY A 510 -13.96 19.84 2.59
CA GLY A 510 -13.81 18.87 3.68
C GLY A 510 -15.12 18.29 4.22
N THR A 511 -16.24 18.54 3.55
CA THR A 511 -17.53 17.92 3.92
C THR A 511 -17.56 16.47 3.47
N VAL A 512 -17.93 15.54 4.36
CA VAL A 512 -18.03 14.11 4.03
C VAL A 512 -19.15 13.87 3.00
N ILE A 513 -18.76 13.40 1.80
CA ILE A 513 -19.67 12.97 0.73
C ILE A 513 -19.95 11.48 0.87
N THR A 514 -18.88 10.69 0.91
CA THR A 514 -18.94 9.24 1.14
C THR A 514 -18.34 8.97 2.51
N PRO A 515 -19.12 8.49 3.49
CA PRO A 515 -18.59 8.16 4.81
C PRO A 515 -17.59 7.01 4.75
N ALA A 516 -16.90 6.75 5.87
CA ALA A 516 -15.97 5.64 5.99
C ALA A 516 -16.59 4.33 5.48
N THR A 517 -16.03 3.81 4.39
CA THR A 517 -16.54 2.64 3.70
C THR A 517 -15.48 1.56 3.75
N SER A 518 -15.84 0.41 4.33
CA SER A 518 -14.97 -0.75 4.48
C SER A 518 -14.57 -1.34 3.12
N LEU A 519 -13.32 -1.77 3.05
CA LEU A 519 -12.69 -2.47 1.94
C LEU A 519 -12.34 -3.94 2.29
N GLY A 520 -12.66 -4.41 3.51
CA GLY A 520 -12.55 -5.81 3.89
C GLY A 520 -11.12 -6.29 4.08
N GLY A 521 -10.32 -5.55 4.86
CA GLY A 521 -8.93 -5.90 5.20
C GLY A 521 -7.97 -5.94 4.00
N LEU A 522 -8.34 -5.35 2.87
CA LEU A 522 -7.45 -5.21 1.71
C LEU A 522 -6.19 -4.43 2.10
N PRO A 523 -4.99 -4.92 1.79
CA PRO A 523 -3.76 -4.21 2.15
C PRO A 523 -3.66 -2.88 1.40
N LEU A 524 -3.10 -1.88 2.05
CA LEU A 524 -2.65 -0.64 1.45
C LEU A 524 -1.17 -0.72 1.12
N ASN A 525 -0.73 0.23 0.30
CA ASN A 525 0.67 0.55 0.18
C ASN A 525 0.98 1.77 1.02
N SER A 526 1.11 1.56 2.33
CA SER A 526 1.13 2.57 3.39
C SER A 526 2.12 3.71 3.19
N PHE A 527 3.10 3.55 2.30
CA PHE A 527 4.21 4.47 2.13
C PHE A 527 4.19 5.22 0.79
N GLU A 528 3.20 4.92 -0.07
CA GLU A 528 3.05 5.53 -1.40
C GLU A 528 1.71 6.23 -1.54
N ARG A 529 1.69 7.28 -2.37
CA ARG A 529 0.45 8.01 -2.66
C ARG A 529 -0.42 7.21 -3.64
N PRO A 530 -1.73 7.01 -3.37
CA PRO A 530 -2.67 6.46 -4.34
C PRO A 530 -2.71 7.26 -5.65
N VAL A 531 -3.00 6.59 -6.77
CA VAL A 531 -3.08 7.20 -8.10
C VAL A 531 -4.53 7.33 -8.52
N TYR A 532 -4.97 8.56 -8.78
CA TYR A 532 -6.29 8.81 -9.34
C TYR A 532 -6.24 8.81 -10.88
N TYR A 533 -7.13 8.06 -11.51
CA TYR A 533 -7.29 8.01 -12.97
C TYR A 533 -8.70 7.55 -13.36
N ASP A 534 -9.31 8.20 -14.35
CA ASP A 534 -10.59 7.80 -14.97
C ASP A 534 -11.71 7.41 -13.98
N GLY A 535 -11.94 8.27 -12.97
CA GLY A 535 -12.99 8.05 -11.97
C GLY A 535 -12.69 6.96 -10.95
N ALA A 536 -11.44 6.49 -10.86
CA ALA A 536 -11.01 5.48 -9.90
C ALA A 536 -9.70 5.88 -9.21
N VAL A 537 -9.56 5.50 -7.94
CA VAL A 537 -8.33 5.59 -7.17
C VAL A 537 -7.71 4.20 -7.11
N TYR A 538 -6.46 4.10 -7.55
CA TYR A 538 -5.69 2.87 -7.67
C TYR A 538 -4.52 2.85 -6.69
N TRP A 539 -4.15 1.66 -6.23
CA TRP A 539 -2.92 1.42 -5.51
C TRP A 539 -2.43 -0.02 -5.74
N ALA A 540 -1.12 -0.21 -5.58
CA ALA A 540 -0.44 -1.49 -5.72
C ALA A 540 0.11 -1.89 -4.36
N ALA A 541 -0.38 -2.97 -3.75
CA ALA A 541 0.11 -3.42 -2.45
C ALA A 541 0.72 -4.82 -2.53
N ALA A 542 1.72 -5.05 -1.69
CA ALA A 542 2.33 -6.35 -1.48
C ALA A 542 2.09 -6.89 -0.07
N LYS A 543 1.73 -8.17 0.00
CA LYS A 543 1.59 -8.92 1.25
C LYS A 543 2.08 -10.35 1.07
N ASN A 544 3.05 -10.79 1.86
CA ASN A 544 3.61 -12.15 1.84
C ASN A 544 4.05 -12.59 0.43
N GLY A 545 4.79 -11.73 -0.28
CA GLY A 545 5.25 -11.99 -1.65
C GLY A 545 4.16 -11.92 -2.73
N ARG A 546 2.95 -11.47 -2.40
CA ARG A 546 1.84 -11.28 -3.35
C ARG A 546 1.64 -9.81 -3.62
N LEU A 547 1.89 -9.39 -4.85
CA LEU A 547 1.58 -8.07 -5.35
C LEU A 547 0.18 -8.07 -5.99
N LYS A 548 -0.64 -7.10 -5.61
CA LYS A 548 -1.98 -6.92 -6.16
C LYS A 548 -2.27 -5.45 -6.45
N ILE A 549 -2.92 -5.21 -7.59
CA ILE A 549 -3.46 -3.91 -7.95
C ILE A 549 -4.90 -3.83 -7.49
N MET A 550 -5.23 -2.78 -6.75
CA MET A 550 -6.55 -2.53 -6.21
C MET A 550 -7.06 -1.18 -6.67
N SER A 551 -8.38 -1.02 -6.61
CA SER A 551 -9.02 0.25 -6.92
C SER A 551 -10.36 0.42 -6.22
N VAL A 552 -10.76 1.67 -6.06
CA VAL A 552 -12.10 2.10 -5.65
C VAL A 552 -12.59 3.18 -6.61
N ARG A 553 -13.90 3.29 -6.81
CA ARG A 553 -14.52 4.37 -7.58
C ARG A 553 -15.24 5.31 -6.60
N PRO A 554 -14.59 6.43 -6.20
CA PRO A 554 -15.08 7.35 -5.17
C PRO A 554 -16.23 8.25 -5.63
#